data_AF-A0A9D7F3A9-F1
#
_entry.id   AF-A0A9D7F3A9-F1
#
_cell.length_a   1.000
_cell.length_b   1.000
_cell.length_c   1.000
_cell.angle_alpha   90.00
_cell.angle_beta   90.00
_cell.angle_gamma   90.00
#
_symmetry.space_group_name_H-M   'P 1'
#
loop_
_entity.id
_entity.type
_entity.pdbx_description
1 polymer ?
#
loop_
_entity_poly.entity_id
_entity_poly.type
_entity_poly.pdbx_seq_one_letter_code
_entity_poly.pdbx_strand_id
1 'polypeptide(L)'
;MLPEALKLFQEMALVDPQNADAHYNSGLLYLDMDSIPQAYQAFNLAIQTDPVHPGLFLSGNFRGNARQKEQARADYAQALRLAPDYQDARSALEALGGKAVTRAIFSRMRATLLTSLVHKKGMYG
;
A
#
# COMPACT_ATOMS: atom_id res chain seq x y z
N MET A 1 15.20 24.01 -4.63
CA MET A 1 14.97 24.32 -3.20
C MET A 1 13.71 23.57 -2.79
N LEU A 2 13.74 22.84 -1.66
CA LEU A 2 12.64 21.95 -1.23
C LEU A 2 11.28 22.67 -1.07
N PRO A 3 11.20 23.92 -0.56
CA PRO A 3 9.93 24.64 -0.41
C PRO A 3 9.21 24.94 -1.74
N GLU A 4 9.96 25.29 -2.79
CA GLU A 4 9.43 25.63 -4.11
C GLU A 4 8.89 24.39 -4.83
N ALA A 5 9.57 23.25 -4.68
CA ALA A 5 9.09 21.98 -5.21
C ALA A 5 7.79 21.55 -4.51
N LEU A 6 7.71 21.73 -3.19
CA LEU A 6 6.52 21.39 -2.42
C LEU A 6 5.33 22.25 -2.86
N LYS A 7 5.56 23.55 -3.03
CA LYS A 7 4.54 24.47 -3.53
C LYS A 7 4.05 24.07 -4.93
N LEU A 8 4.95 23.67 -5.82
CA LEU A 8 4.59 23.21 -7.16
C LEU A 8 3.67 21.99 -7.13
N PHE A 9 3.99 20.99 -6.29
CA PHE A 9 3.14 19.80 -6.17
C PHE A 9 1.79 20.10 -5.48
N GLN A 10 1.75 21.05 -4.54
CA GLN A 10 0.48 21.52 -3.98
C GLN A 10 -0.38 22.22 -5.04
N GLU A 11 0.21 23.04 -5.90
CA GLU A 11 -0.50 23.66 -7.04
C GLU A 11 -0.99 22.60 -8.03
N MET A 12 -0.18 21.57 -8.33
CA MET A 12 -0.61 20.45 -9.16
C MET A 12 -1.80 19.71 -8.55
N ALA A 13 -1.80 19.47 -7.24
CA ALA A 13 -2.91 18.84 -6.53
C ALA A 13 -4.18 19.72 -6.49
N LEU A 14 -4.07 21.04 -6.63
CA LEU A 14 -5.21 21.94 -6.76
C LEU A 14 -5.80 21.92 -8.18
N VAL A 15 -4.94 21.82 -9.20
CA VAL A 15 -5.35 21.77 -10.61
C VAL A 15 -5.92 20.40 -10.96
N ASP A 16 -5.30 19.34 -10.47
CA ASP A 16 -5.76 17.97 -10.61
C ASP A 16 -5.71 17.24 -9.25
N PRO A 17 -6.83 17.26 -8.52
CA PRO A 17 -6.94 16.54 -7.24
C PRO A 17 -6.75 15.02 -7.36
N GLN A 18 -6.93 14.47 -8.58
CA GLN A 18 -6.75 13.06 -8.86
C GLN A 18 -5.31 12.70 -9.32
N ASN A 19 -4.39 13.64 -9.23
CA ASN A 19 -2.98 13.39 -9.51
C ASN A 19 -2.29 12.73 -8.30
N ALA A 20 -2.22 11.40 -8.30
CA ALA A 20 -1.55 10.65 -7.24
C ALA A 20 -0.02 10.94 -7.17
N ASP A 21 0.63 11.25 -8.30
CA ASP A 21 2.04 11.64 -8.35
C ASP A 21 2.30 12.93 -7.58
N ALA A 22 1.41 13.91 -7.66
CA ALA A 22 1.53 15.19 -6.94
C ALA A 22 1.50 14.98 -5.42
N HIS A 23 0.57 14.15 -4.94
CA HIS A 23 0.48 13.78 -3.52
C HIS A 23 1.68 12.92 -3.08
N TYR A 24 2.12 11.98 -3.91
CA TYR A 24 3.28 11.15 -3.65
C TYR A 24 4.58 11.97 -3.52
N ASN A 25 4.85 12.85 -4.49
CA ASN A 25 6.04 13.69 -4.50
C ASN A 25 6.02 14.74 -3.38
N SER A 26 4.84 15.25 -3.01
CA SER A 26 4.69 16.06 -1.79
C SER A 26 5.07 15.27 -0.54
N GLY A 27 4.66 14.00 -0.47
CA GLY A 27 5.05 13.08 0.59
C GLY A 27 6.57 12.94 0.72
N LEU A 28 7.26 12.69 -0.40
CA LEU A 28 8.73 12.61 -0.43
C LEU A 28 9.41 13.91 0.02
N LEU A 29 8.92 15.06 -0.42
CA LEU A 29 9.49 16.34 0.01
C LEU A 29 9.29 16.61 1.50
N TYR A 30 8.15 16.22 2.06
CA TYR A 30 7.95 16.28 3.51
C TYR A 30 8.90 15.35 4.27
N LEU A 31 9.36 14.26 3.66
CA LEU A 31 10.42 13.40 4.24
C LEU A 31 11.76 14.10 4.26
N ASP A 32 12.14 14.73 3.15
CA ASP A 32 13.39 15.49 3.07
C ASP A 32 13.39 16.69 4.03
N MET A 33 12.22 17.16 4.45
CA MET A 33 12.00 18.18 5.48
C MET A 33 11.79 17.61 6.90
N ASP A 34 11.99 16.32 7.11
CA ASP A 34 11.80 15.61 8.39
C ASP A 34 10.39 15.75 9.02
N SER A 35 9.40 16.09 8.19
CA SER A 35 8.01 16.37 8.55
C SER A 35 7.13 15.12 8.36
N ILE A 36 7.35 14.15 9.26
CA ILE A 36 6.70 12.83 9.25
C ILE A 36 5.16 12.89 9.18
N PRO A 37 4.46 13.72 9.97
CA PRO A 37 3.00 13.76 9.94
C PRO A 37 2.44 14.22 8.59
N GLN A 38 3.05 15.23 7.97
CA GLN A 38 2.64 15.79 6.69
C GLN A 38 2.91 14.83 5.54
N ALA A 39 4.06 14.16 5.58
CA ALA A 39 4.38 13.12 4.60
C ALA A 39 3.35 11.98 4.63
N TYR A 40 2.94 11.56 5.82
CA TYR A 40 1.93 10.53 5.99
C TYR A 40 0.57 10.94 5.39
N GLN A 41 0.13 12.18 5.63
CA GLN A 41 -1.09 12.69 5.02
C GLN A 41 -1.00 12.72 3.48
N ALA A 42 0.12 13.18 2.94
CA ALA A 42 0.34 13.25 1.50
C ALA A 42 0.34 11.85 0.85
N PHE A 43 1.02 10.87 1.45
CA PHE A 43 0.98 9.50 0.98
C PHE A 43 -0.42 8.86 1.11
N ASN A 44 -1.16 9.14 2.18
CA ASN A 44 -2.54 8.67 2.31
C ASN A 44 -3.47 9.23 1.24
N LEU A 45 -3.31 10.51 0.88
CA LEU A 45 -4.06 11.10 -0.23
C LEU A 45 -3.71 10.41 -1.55
N ALA A 46 -2.41 10.19 -1.81
CA ALA A 46 -1.98 9.43 -2.99
C ALA A 46 -2.61 8.01 -3.03
N ILE A 47 -2.69 7.31 -1.90
CA ILE A 47 -3.35 5.98 -1.79
C ILE A 47 -4.85 6.06 -2.08
N GLN A 48 -5.53 7.10 -1.57
CA GLN A 48 -6.97 7.28 -1.79
C GLN A 48 -7.27 7.60 -3.24
N THR A 49 -6.37 8.33 -3.90
CA THR A 49 -6.49 8.74 -5.30
C THR A 49 -6.16 7.60 -6.25
N ASP A 50 -5.03 6.93 -6.07
CA ASP A 50 -4.62 5.77 -6.85
C ASP A 50 -4.04 4.68 -5.92
N PRO A 51 -4.88 3.70 -5.53
CA PRO A 51 -4.47 2.60 -4.67
C PRO A 51 -3.39 1.70 -5.27
N VAL A 52 -3.15 1.76 -6.58
CA VAL A 52 -2.15 0.93 -7.29
C VAL A 52 -0.92 1.74 -7.73
N HIS A 53 -0.77 2.97 -7.25
CA HIS A 53 0.31 3.87 -7.66
C HIS A 53 1.70 3.28 -7.37
N PRO A 54 2.58 3.14 -8.38
CA PRO A 54 3.90 2.52 -8.22
C PRO A 54 4.79 3.17 -7.17
N GLY A 55 4.72 4.51 -7.05
CA GLY A 55 5.49 5.27 -6.05
C GLY A 55 5.13 4.88 -4.62
N LEU A 56 3.88 4.50 -4.35
CA LEU A 56 3.42 4.24 -2.98
C LEU A 56 4.03 2.97 -2.37
N PHE A 57 4.45 2.03 -3.22
CA PHE A 57 5.17 0.82 -2.83
C PHE A 57 6.60 1.12 -2.37
N LEU A 58 7.24 2.15 -2.94
CA LEU A 58 8.56 2.62 -2.51
C LEU A 58 8.48 3.36 -1.15
N SER A 59 7.42 4.12 -0.91
CA SER A 59 7.18 4.78 0.40
C SER A 59 6.79 3.81 1.52
N GLY A 60 6.46 2.54 1.22
CA GLY A 60 6.25 1.49 2.22
C GLY A 60 7.45 1.29 3.16
N ASN A 61 8.67 1.55 2.67
CA ASN A 61 9.90 1.54 3.48
C ASN A 61 9.95 2.64 4.54
N PHE A 62 9.16 3.70 4.38
CA PHE A 62 9.23 4.90 5.22
C PHE A 62 8.54 4.76 6.58
N ARG A 63 7.75 3.71 6.81
CA ARG A 63 7.13 3.52 8.13
C ARG A 63 8.21 3.14 9.15
N GLY A 64 8.96 4.12 9.65
CA GLY A 64 10.12 3.93 10.53
C GLY A 64 9.74 3.69 11.99
N ASN A 65 8.48 3.95 12.36
CA ASN A 65 7.99 3.74 13.72
C ASN A 65 7.26 2.38 13.83
N ALA A 66 7.50 1.62 14.89
CA ALA A 66 6.96 0.25 15.04
C ALA A 66 5.42 0.19 14.90
N ARG A 67 4.69 1.20 15.41
CA ARG A 67 3.23 1.33 15.23
C ARG A 67 2.81 1.51 13.77
N GLN A 68 3.61 2.25 13.01
CA GLN A 68 3.31 2.58 11.63
C GLN A 68 3.66 1.40 10.71
N LYS A 69 4.73 0.65 11.00
CA LYS A 69 5.06 -0.61 10.32
C LYS A 69 3.92 -1.62 10.40
N GLU A 70 3.33 -1.77 11.58
CA GLU A 70 2.19 -2.68 11.76
C GLU A 70 0.96 -2.23 10.97
N GLN A 71 0.68 -0.92 10.91
CA GLN A 71 -0.37 -0.41 10.03
C GLN A 71 -0.07 -0.68 8.55
N ALA A 72 1.18 -0.51 8.07
CA ALA A 72 1.51 -0.82 6.67
C ALA A 72 1.30 -2.29 6.37
N ARG A 73 1.77 -3.15 7.28
CA ARG A 73 1.58 -4.59 7.15
C ARG A 73 0.09 -4.91 7.04
N ALA A 74 -0.76 -4.25 7.82
CA ALA A 74 -2.22 -4.43 7.75
C ALA A 74 -2.80 -3.97 6.40
N ASP A 75 -2.38 -2.81 5.91
CA ASP A 75 -2.85 -2.23 4.63
C ASP A 75 -2.45 -3.12 3.44
N TYR A 76 -1.17 -3.51 3.33
CA TYR A 76 -0.70 -4.41 2.27
C TYR A 76 -1.30 -5.82 2.39
N ALA A 77 -1.52 -6.30 3.61
CA ALA A 77 -2.23 -7.57 3.84
C ALA A 77 -3.68 -7.51 3.37
N GLN A 78 -4.34 -6.35 3.46
CA GLN A 78 -5.69 -6.16 2.93
C GLN A 78 -5.68 -6.08 1.40
N ALA A 79 -4.73 -5.36 0.81
CA ALA A 79 -4.54 -5.33 -0.64
C ALA A 79 -4.35 -6.75 -1.21
N LEU A 80 -3.53 -7.59 -0.59
CA LEU A 80 -3.32 -8.99 -0.97
C LEU A 80 -4.55 -9.89 -0.78
N ARG A 81 -5.47 -9.55 0.14
CA ARG A 81 -6.74 -10.28 0.29
C ARG A 81 -7.73 -9.96 -0.83
N LEU A 82 -7.68 -8.73 -1.35
CA LEU A 82 -8.55 -8.24 -2.42
C LEU A 82 -7.99 -8.61 -3.80
N ALA A 83 -6.68 -8.50 -3.99
CA ALA A 83 -5.94 -8.82 -5.21
C ALA A 83 -4.76 -9.77 -4.88
N PRO A 84 -5.00 -11.09 -4.85
CA PRO A 84 -4.01 -12.09 -4.47
C PRO A 84 -2.79 -12.18 -5.38
N ASP A 85 -2.93 -11.73 -6.62
CA ASP A 85 -1.91 -11.67 -7.66
C ASP A 85 -1.10 -10.37 -7.63
N TYR A 86 -1.39 -9.46 -6.70
CA TYR A 86 -0.69 -8.20 -6.60
C TYR A 86 0.73 -8.36 -6.05
N GLN A 87 1.70 -8.52 -6.97
CA GLN A 87 3.10 -8.80 -6.63
C GLN A 87 3.76 -7.67 -5.83
N ASP A 88 3.38 -6.42 -6.06
CA ASP A 88 4.00 -5.28 -5.38
C ASP A 88 3.57 -5.21 -3.91
N ALA A 89 2.28 -5.44 -3.62
CA ALA A 89 1.78 -5.56 -2.25
C ALA A 89 2.45 -6.74 -1.51
N ARG A 90 2.75 -7.84 -2.21
CA ARG A 90 3.52 -8.96 -1.66
C ARG A 90 4.94 -8.56 -1.31
N SER A 91 5.67 -7.98 -2.25
CA SER A 91 7.04 -7.54 -2.05
C SER A 91 7.16 -6.52 -0.91
N ALA A 92 6.21 -5.56 -0.84
CA ALA A 92 6.16 -4.57 0.23
C ALA A 92 5.84 -5.18 1.60
N LEU A 93 4.86 -6.10 1.69
CA LEU A 93 4.55 -6.82 2.92
C LEU A 93 5.75 -7.67 3.39
N GLU A 94 6.47 -8.32 2.48
CA GLU A 94 7.66 -9.11 2.79
C GLU A 94 8.83 -8.22 3.27
N ALA A 95 9.07 -7.08 2.61
CA ALA A 95 10.09 -6.10 3.00
C ALA A 95 9.81 -5.50 4.39
N LEU A 96 8.54 -5.32 4.73
CA LEU A 96 8.12 -4.88 6.05
C LEU A 96 8.21 -5.97 7.12
N GLY A 97 8.58 -7.21 6.78
CA GLY A 97 8.65 -8.36 7.71
C GLY A 97 7.35 -9.15 7.87
N GLY A 98 6.34 -8.88 7.04
CA GLY A 98 5.04 -9.57 7.00
C GLY A 98 5.05 -10.91 6.25
N LYS A 99 6.19 -11.60 6.13
CA LYS A 99 6.28 -12.93 5.49
C LYS A 99 5.32 -13.95 6.09
N ALA A 100 5.12 -13.92 7.40
CA ALA A 100 4.17 -14.77 8.10
C ALA A 100 2.71 -14.44 7.72
N VAL A 101 2.38 -13.15 7.62
CA VAL A 101 1.05 -12.66 7.23
C VAL A 101 0.73 -13.06 5.79
N THR A 102 1.70 -12.89 4.89
CA THR A 102 1.61 -13.33 3.48
C THR A 102 1.30 -14.83 3.41
N ARG A 103 2.07 -15.69 4.09
CA ARG A 103 1.81 -17.13 4.13
C ARG A 103 0.41 -17.47 4.65
N ALA A 104 -0.04 -16.79 5.70
CA ALA A 104 -1.36 -17.01 6.28
C ALA A 104 -2.50 -16.64 5.31
N ILE A 105 -2.34 -15.58 4.53
CA ILE A 105 -3.31 -15.17 3.51
C ILE A 105 -3.44 -16.23 2.41
N PHE A 106 -2.31 -16.67 1.84
CA PHE A 106 -2.31 -17.69 0.78
C PHE A 106 -2.74 -19.08 1.25
N SER A 107 -2.36 -19.48 2.48
CA SER A 107 -2.81 -20.76 3.04
C SER A 107 -4.33 -20.79 3.22
N ARG A 108 -4.92 -19.68 3.68
CA ARG A 108 -6.37 -19.55 3.85
C ARG A 108 -7.11 -19.56 2.52
N MET A 109 -6.61 -18.84 1.51
CA MET A 109 -7.19 -18.89 0.16
C MET A 109 -7.15 -20.29 -0.44
N ARG A 110 -6.01 -20.99 -0.33
CA ARG A 110 -5.89 -22.37 -0.82
C ARG A 110 -6.86 -23.32 -0.10
N ALA A 111 -7.02 -23.16 1.21
CA ALA A 111 -8.00 -23.93 1.98
C ALA A 111 -9.43 -23.69 1.51
N THR A 112 -9.84 -22.42 1.32
CA THR A 112 -11.18 -22.08 0.82
C THR A 112 -11.44 -22.65 -0.58
N LEU A 113 -10.46 -22.57 -1.49
CA LEU A 113 -10.55 -23.16 -2.82
C LEU A 113 -10.73 -24.69 -2.75
N LEU A 114 -9.94 -25.39 -1.94
CA LEU A 114 -10.05 -26.83 -1.76
C LEU A 114 -11.40 -27.25 -1.17
N THR A 115 -11.91 -26.55 -0.16
CA THR A 115 -13.24 -26.83 0.41
C THR A 115 -14.34 -26.64 -0.63
N SER A 116 -14.27 -25.57 -1.43
CA SER A 116 -15.24 -25.32 -2.50
C SER A 116 -15.22 -26.40 -3.59
N LEU A 117 -14.03 -26.88 -3.95
CA LEU A 117 -13.84 -27.95 -4.93
C LEU A 117 -14.34 -29.32 -4.44
N VAL A 118 -14.11 -29.65 -3.17
CA VAL A 118 -14.59 -30.90 -2.55
C VAL A 118 -16.12 -30.90 -2.45
N HIS A 119 -16.72 -29.76 -2.06
CA HIS A 119 -18.17 -29.62 -2.05
C HIS A 119 -18.78 -29.79 -3.44
N LYS A 120 -18.15 -29.20 -4.48
CA LYS A 120 -18.63 -29.32 -5.86
C LYS A 120 -18.53 -30.74 -6.41
N LYS A 121 -17.50 -31.51 -6.04
CA LYS A 121 -17.35 -32.92 -6.47
C LYS A 121 -18.28 -33.90 -5.76
N GLY A 122 -18.74 -33.58 -4.54
CA GLY A 122 -19.69 -34.41 -3.79
C GLY A 122 -21.16 -34.28 -4.21
N MET A 123 -21.51 -33.30 -5.05
CA MET A 123 -22.88 -33.07 -5.54
C MET A 123 -23.18 -33.71 -6.90
N TYR A 124 -22.21 -34.37 -7.53
CA TYR A 124 -22.37 -35.11 -8.80
C TYR A 124 -22.19 -36.63 -8.65
N GLY A 125 -22.32 -37.16 -7.43
CA GLY A 125 -22.23 -38.59 -7.12
C GLY A 125 -23.58 -39.19 -6.78
#